data_AF-A0A7M2RH83-F1
#
_entry.id   AF-A0A7M2RH83-F1
#
_cell.length_a   1.000
_cell.length_b   1.000
_cell.length_c   1.000
_cell.angle_alpha   90.00
_cell.angle_beta   90.00
_cell.angle_gamma   90.00
#
_symmetry.space_group_name_H-M   'P 1'
#
loop_
_entity.id
_entity.type
_entity.pdbx_description
1 polymer ?
#
loop_
_entity_poly.entity_id
_entity_poly.type
_entity_poly.pdbx_seq_one_letter_code
_entity_poly.pdbx_strand_id
1 'polypeptide(L)'
;MSEQTIFLIFILLGTGTTLCLYILKAVKQVKYKGDERWWLIQLKATNAADIMNLVLILLLLLVPLFIDRQTTFTLQRIITFGLIYIGVRNLIELVAMLYFDKQL
;
A
#
# COMPACT_ATOMS: atom_id res chain seq x y z
N MET A 1 -14.07 -20.76 -6.62
CA MET A 1 -14.31 -19.36 -6.19
C MET A 1 -14.61 -18.54 -7.42
N SER A 2 -15.59 -17.63 -7.39
CA SER A 2 -15.89 -16.76 -8.56
C SER A 2 -14.92 -15.58 -8.62
N GLU A 3 -14.73 -14.97 -9.80
CA GLU A 3 -13.92 -13.75 -9.97
C GLU A 3 -14.37 -12.63 -9.03
N GLN A 4 -15.68 -12.51 -8.80
CA GLN A 4 -16.27 -11.52 -7.90
C GLN A 4 -15.83 -11.70 -6.45
N THR A 5 -15.78 -12.95 -5.96
CA THR A 5 -15.29 -13.24 -4.61
C THR A 5 -13.81 -12.86 -4.46
N ILE A 6 -12.99 -13.11 -5.50
CA ILE A 6 -11.57 -12.74 -5.50
C ILE A 6 -11.43 -11.21 -5.40
N PHE A 7 -12.18 -10.45 -6.21
CA PHE A 7 -12.15 -8.99 -6.16
C PHE A 7 -12.61 -8.43 -4.82
N LEU A 8 -13.65 -9.00 -4.21
CA LEU A 8 -14.12 -8.59 -2.88
C LEU A 8 -13.03 -8.77 -1.81
N ILE A 9 -12.28 -9.87 -1.86
CA ILE A 9 -11.18 -10.11 -0.91
C ILE A 9 -10.10 -9.04 -1.07
N PHE A 10 -9.69 -8.72 -2.30
CA PHE A 10 -8.70 -7.66 -2.54
C PHE A 10 -9.19 -6.30 -2.08
N ILE A 11 -10.47 -6.00 -2.27
CA ILE A 11 -11.08 -4.76 -1.76
C ILE A 11 -11.02 -4.71 -0.24
N LEU A 12 -11.45 -5.77 0.44
CA LEU A 12 -11.43 -5.84 1.89
C LEU A 12 -10.01 -5.69 2.45
N LEU A 13 -9.03 -6.36 1.82
CA LEU A 13 -7.64 -6.30 2.25
C LEU A 13 -7.04 -4.90 2.03
N GLY A 14 -7.16 -4.34 0.83
CA GLY A 14 -6.58 -3.02 0.51
C GLY A 14 -7.21 -1.89 1.33
N THR A 15 -8.52 -1.96 1.58
CA THR A 15 -9.20 -1.00 2.45
C THR A 15 -8.83 -1.20 3.92
N GLY A 16 -8.80 -2.44 4.39
CA GLY A 16 -8.40 -2.79 5.76
C GLY A 16 -6.98 -2.35 6.10
N THR A 17 -6.00 -2.59 5.22
CA THR A 17 -4.61 -2.14 5.43
C THR A 17 -4.52 -0.62 5.45
N THR A 18 -5.23 0.06 4.55
CA THR A 18 -5.27 1.52 4.49
C THR A 18 -5.84 2.12 5.77
N LEU A 19 -7.01 1.63 6.23
CA LEU A 19 -7.62 2.11 7.48
C LEU A 19 -6.72 1.83 8.68
N CYS A 20 -6.14 0.62 8.77
CA CYS A 20 -5.23 0.26 9.86
C CYS A 20 -4.02 1.18 9.93
N LEU A 21 -3.41 1.52 8.77
CA LEU A 21 -2.29 2.44 8.69
C LEU A 21 -2.64 3.82 9.25
N TYR A 22 -3.77 4.40 8.81
CA TYR A 22 -4.17 5.73 9.27
C TYR A 22 -4.57 5.76 10.74
N ILE A 23 -5.28 4.73 11.23
CA ILE A 23 -5.60 4.59 12.65
C ILE A 23 -4.32 4.50 13.47
N LEU A 24 -3.37 3.66 13.06
CA LEU A 24 -2.11 3.49 13.77
C LEU A 24 -1.31 4.81 13.80
N LYS A 25 -1.23 5.52 12.67
CA LYS A 25 -0.62 6.85 12.61
C LYS A 25 -1.26 7.81 13.63
N ALA A 26 -2.59 7.87 13.68
CA ALA A 26 -3.31 8.74 14.60
C ALA A 26 -3.05 8.37 16.07
N VAL A 27 -3.12 7.07 16.41
CA VAL A 27 -2.86 6.58 17.78
C VAL A 27 -1.43 6.91 18.21
N LYS A 28 -0.45 6.70 17.34
CA LYS A 28 0.96 6.97 17.64
C LYS A 28 1.27 8.45 17.71
N GLN A 29 0.62 9.29 16.89
CA GLN A 29 0.71 10.75 16.98
C GLN A 29 0.34 11.24 18.39
N VAL A 30 -0.76 10.72 18.95
CA VAL A 30 -1.20 11.05 20.31
C VAL A 30 -0.23 10.49 21.35
N LYS A 31 0.21 9.24 21.19
CA LYS A 31 1.15 8.57 22.12
C LYS A 31 2.47 9.33 22.26
N TYR A 32 3.07 9.72 21.14
CA TYR A 32 4.36 10.40 21.10
C TYR A 32 4.24 11.92 21.22
N LYS A 33 3.04 12.48 21.30
CA LYS A 33 2.80 13.93 21.46
C LYS A 33 3.52 14.82 20.44
N GLY A 34 3.76 14.31 19.23
CA GLY A 34 4.49 15.04 18.18
C GLY A 34 6.01 15.09 18.37
N ASP A 35 6.59 14.17 19.15
CA ASP A 35 8.04 14.03 19.34
C ASP A 35 8.79 13.75 18.02
N GLU A 36 10.04 14.21 17.94
CA GLU A 36 10.95 14.04 16.80
C GLU A 36 11.16 12.56 16.46
N ARG A 37 11.15 11.69 17.46
CA ARG A 37 11.23 10.23 17.26
C ARG A 37 10.08 9.71 16.39
N TRP A 38 8.87 10.19 16.61
CA TRP A 38 7.71 9.78 15.83
C TRP A 38 7.80 10.28 14.39
N TRP A 39 8.28 11.52 14.20
CA TRP A 39 8.57 12.06 12.87
C TRP A 39 9.60 11.20 12.11
N LEU A 40 10.69 10.80 12.78
CA LEU A 40 11.73 9.94 12.18
C LEU A 40 11.19 8.55 11.78
N ILE A 41 10.34 7.94 12.62
CA ILE A 41 9.68 6.67 12.31
C ILE A 41 8.79 6.82 11.09
N GLN A 42 7.95 7.86 11.04
CA GLN A 42 7.09 8.13 9.89
C GLN A 42 7.90 8.36 8.61
N LEU A 43 8.98 9.13 8.67
CA LEU A 43 9.84 9.41 7.53
C LEU A 43 10.47 8.14 6.97
N LYS A 44 11.03 7.28 7.84
CA LYS A 44 11.63 6.01 7.42
C LYS A 44 10.60 5.05 6.83
N ALA A 45 9.43 4.95 7.44
CA ALA A 45 8.33 4.11 6.94
C ALA A 45 7.81 4.60 5.57
N THR A 46 7.63 5.92 5.43
CA THR A 46 7.17 6.55 4.18
C THR A 46 8.21 6.36 3.08
N ASN A 47 9.50 6.57 3.37
CA ASN A 47 10.57 6.35 2.40
C ASN A 47 10.61 4.90 1.90
N ALA A 48 10.41 3.91 2.77
CA ALA A 48 10.31 2.51 2.37
C ALA A 48 9.11 2.27 1.42
N ALA A 49 7.96 2.86 1.75
CA ALA A 49 6.76 2.78 0.91
C ALA A 49 6.94 3.49 -0.44
N ASP A 50 7.68 4.59 -0.49
CA ASP A 50 7.94 5.34 -1.72
C ASP A 50 8.95 4.64 -2.64
N ILE A 51 9.95 3.96 -2.06
CA ILE A 51 10.83 3.05 -2.81
C ILE A 51 9.99 1.93 -3.43
N MET A 52 9.08 1.31 -2.65
CA MET A 52 8.20 0.29 -3.19
C MET A 52 7.27 0.87 -4.27
N ASN A 53 6.75 2.08 -4.07
CA ASN A 53 5.92 2.77 -5.06
C ASN A 53 6.67 2.92 -6.39
N LEU A 54 7.95 3.29 -6.36
CA LEU A 54 8.80 3.35 -7.55
C LEU A 54 8.93 1.97 -8.22
N VAL A 55 9.17 0.91 -7.44
CA VAL A 55 9.24 -0.46 -7.97
C VAL A 55 7.91 -0.88 -8.61
N LEU A 56 6.77 -0.56 -8.00
CA LEU A 56 5.45 -0.86 -8.55
C LEU A 56 5.18 -0.09 -9.85
N ILE A 57 5.61 1.17 -9.95
CA ILE A 57 5.52 1.97 -11.18
C ILE A 57 6.37 1.34 -12.29
N LEU A 58 7.61 0.96 -11.99
CA LEU A 58 8.48 0.28 -12.97
C LEU A 58 7.87 -1.03 -13.44
N LEU A 59 7.29 -1.82 -12.54
CA LEU A 59 6.57 -3.04 -12.89
C LEU A 59 5.41 -2.73 -13.85
N LEU A 60 4.55 -1.76 -13.50
CA LEU A 60 3.43 -1.31 -14.34
C LEU A 60 3.88 -0.85 -15.73
N LEU A 61 5.03 -0.19 -15.83
CA LEU A 61 5.58 0.29 -17.10
C LEU A 61 6.12 -0.85 -17.96
N LEU A 62 6.62 -1.93 -17.34
CA LEU A 62 7.16 -3.10 -18.04
C LEU A 62 6.08 -4.10 -18.44
N VAL A 63 4.95 -4.17 -17.71
CA VAL A 63 3.84 -5.10 -17.97
C VAL A 63 3.35 -5.08 -19.43
N PRO A 64 3.16 -3.93 -20.12
CA PRO A 64 2.75 -3.90 -21.52
C PRO A 64 3.69 -4.61 -22.50
N LEU A 65 4.97 -4.81 -22.15
CA LEU A 65 5.93 -5.52 -22.99
C LEU A 65 5.64 -7.03 -23.08
N PHE A 66 4.84 -7.56 -22.16
CA PHE A 66 4.55 -8.99 -22.03
C PHE A 66 3.09 -9.35 -22.35
N ILE A 67 2.26 -8.37 -22.74
CA ILE A 67 0.83 -8.55 -22.98
C ILE A 67 0.51 -8.35 -24.47
N ASP A 68 -0.40 -9.17 -25.01
CA ASP A 68 -0.88 -9.04 -26.38
C ASP A 68 -1.53 -7.68 -26.62
N ARG A 69 -1.22 -7.05 -27.77
CA ARG A 69 -1.75 -5.73 -28.17
C ARG A 69 -3.28 -5.65 -28.23
N GLN A 70 -3.98 -6.78 -28.34
CA GLN A 70 -5.44 -6.85 -28.43
C GLN A 70 -6.13 -7.08 -27.07
N THR A 71 -5.35 -7.16 -25.99
CA THR A 71 -5.89 -7.39 -24.64
C THR A 71 -6.75 -6.20 -24.21
N THR A 72 -8.02 -6.46 -23.91
CA THR A 72 -8.94 -5.45 -23.36
C THR A 72 -9.07 -5.58 -21.85
N PHE A 73 -9.15 -4.44 -21.17
CA PHE A 73 -9.38 -4.39 -19.73
C PHE A 73 -10.76 -3.83 -19.43
N THR A 74 -11.50 -4.48 -18.52
CA THR A 74 -12.73 -3.91 -17.98
C THR A 74 -12.39 -2.86 -16.94
N LEU A 75 -13.25 -1.84 -16.81
CA LEU A 75 -13.11 -0.81 -15.77
C LEU A 75 -13.00 -1.42 -14.37
N GLN A 76 -13.77 -2.48 -14.09
CA GLN A 76 -13.72 -3.20 -12.82
C GLN A 76 -12.31 -3.74 -12.53
N ARG A 77 -11.68 -4.40 -13.51
CA ARG A 77 -10.32 -4.94 -13.34
C ARG A 77 -9.29 -3.84 -13.11
N ILE A 78 -9.39 -2.73 -13.85
CA ILE A 78 -8.49 -1.56 -13.69
C ILE A 78 -8.61 -0.99 -12.27
N ILE A 79 -9.83 -0.77 -11.79
CA ILE A 79 -10.09 -0.24 -10.44
C ILE A 79 -9.55 -1.21 -9.39
N THR A 80 -9.77 -2.52 -9.54
CA THR A 80 -9.24 -3.49 -8.58
C THR A 80 -7.71 -3.51 -8.56
N PHE A 81 -7.04 -3.45 -9.71
CA PHE A 81 -5.57 -3.36 -9.74
C PHE A 81 -5.06 -2.07 -9.12
N GLY A 82 -5.72 -0.94 -9.37
CA GLY A 82 -5.38 0.33 -8.71
C GLY A 82 -5.53 0.26 -7.18
N LEU A 83 -6.55 -0.44 -6.70
CA LEU A 83 -6.77 -0.61 -5.26
C LEU A 83 -5.74 -1.57 -4.63
N ILE A 84 -5.35 -2.64 -5.34
CA ILE A 84 -4.24 -3.51 -4.92
C ILE A 84 -2.94 -2.72 -4.86
N TYR A 85 -2.66 -1.90 -5.87
CA TYR A 85 -1.48 -1.03 -5.91
C TYR A 85 -1.39 -0.15 -4.66
N ILE A 86 -2.49 0.57 -4.34
CA ILE A 86 -2.57 1.42 -3.14
C ILE A 86 -2.42 0.57 -1.87
N GLY A 87 -3.12 -0.56 -1.81
CA GLY A 87 -3.11 -1.47 -0.67
C GLY A 87 -1.73 -2.03 -0.36
N VAL A 88 -0.95 -2.41 -1.38
CA VAL A 88 0.43 -2.91 -1.24
C VAL A 88 1.34 -1.80 -0.73
N ARG A 89 1.28 -0.59 -1.33
CA ARG A 89 2.07 0.55 -0.88
C ARG A 89 1.80 0.88 0.58
N ASN A 90 0.52 0.92 0.98
CA ASN A 90 0.11 1.19 2.37
C ASN A 90 0.51 0.07 3.32
N LEU A 91 0.47 -1.19 2.88
CA LEU A 91 0.93 -2.32 3.67
C LEU A 91 2.44 -2.24 3.96
N ILE A 92 3.25 -1.86 2.97
CA ILE A 92 4.69 -1.65 3.18
C ILE A 92 4.92 -0.53 4.20
N GLU A 93 4.19 0.59 4.09
CA GLU A 93 4.31 1.66 5.08
C GLU A 93 3.94 1.18 6.49
N LEU A 94 2.83 0.43 6.61
CA LEU A 94 2.36 -0.11 7.88
C LEU A 94 3.41 -1.02 8.54
N VAL A 95 3.95 -1.97 7.77
CA VAL A 95 4.94 -2.92 8.27
C VAL A 95 6.24 -2.19 8.63
N ALA A 96 6.70 -1.27 7.80
CA ALA A 96 7.89 -0.48 8.07
C ALA A 96 7.71 0.37 9.34
N MET A 97 6.54 0.98 9.54
CA MET A 97 6.22 1.76 10.75
C MET A 97 6.27 0.89 12.00
N LEU A 98 5.65 -0.29 11.97
CA LEU A 98 5.70 -1.26 13.08
C LEU A 98 7.12 -1.75 13.37
N TYR A 99 7.94 -1.93 12.35
CA TYR A 99 9.32 -2.33 12.48
C TYR A 99 10.18 -1.23 13.13
N PHE A 100 10.12 0.00 12.59
CA PHE A 100 10.92 1.12 13.09
C PHE A 100 10.48 1.60 14.48
N ASP A 101 9.19 1.51 14.81
CA ASP A 101 8.68 1.80 16.16
C ASP A 101 9.19 0.85 17.25
N LYS A 102 9.58 -0.38 16.88
CA LYS A 102 10.23 -1.32 17.80
C LYS A 102 11.75 -1.10 17.90
N GLN A 103 12.36 -0.56 16.85
CA GLN A 103 13.82 -0.44 16.74
C GLN A 103 14.35 0.88 17.31
N LEU A 104 13.66 2.00 17.05
CA LEU A 104 13.98 3.34 17.52
C LEU A 104 13.16 3.63 18.76
#